data_AF-A0ABD2G7T7-F1
#
_entry.id   AF-A0ABD2G7T7-F1
#
_cell.length_a   1.000
_cell.length_b   1.000
_cell.length_c   1.000
_cell.angle_alpha   90.00
_cell.angle_beta   90.00
_cell.angle_gamma   90.00
#
_symmetry.space_group_name_H-M   'P 1'
#
loop_
_entity.id
_entity.type
_entity.pdbx_description
1 polymer ?
#
loop_
_entity_poly.entity_id
_entity_poly.type
_entity_poly.pdbx_seq_one_letter_code
_entity_poly.pdbx_strand_id
1 'polypeptide(L)'
;MVVPAALKIVRLNPTRKFALLGHLAHEVGWKYAAITATLEEKRKEKATLRYGKKKCTIKLTKVAEKNVESKIAKYTDVLKQYGVLV
;
A
#
# COMPACT_ATOMS: atom_id res chain seq x y z
N MET A 1 -3.46 8.01 0.36
CA MET A 1 -4.09 8.52 1.60
C MET A 1 -5.39 7.75 1.82
N VAL A 2 -5.79 7.54 3.08
CA VAL A 2 -7.01 6.80 3.46
C VAL A 2 -7.67 7.58 4.60
N VAL A 3 -9.00 7.49 4.75
CA VAL A 3 -9.77 8.13 5.83
C VAL A 3 -10.22 7.06 6.85
N PRO A 4 -9.52 6.87 7.98
CA PRO A 4 -9.85 5.82 8.95
C PRO A 4 -11.26 5.95 9.52
N ALA A 5 -11.71 7.19 9.71
CA ALA A 5 -13.04 7.52 10.22
C ALA A 5 -14.19 7.09 9.30
N ALA A 6 -13.93 6.66 8.07
CA ALA A 6 -14.94 6.19 7.12
C ALA A 6 -14.74 4.72 6.70
N LEU A 7 -13.74 4.03 7.26
CA LEU A 7 -13.48 2.64 6.88
C LEU A 7 -14.56 1.69 7.43
N LYS A 8 -15.10 0.84 6.55
CA LYS A 8 -16.06 -0.20 6.92
C LYS A 8 -15.58 -1.08 8.07
N ILE A 9 -14.31 -1.51 8.03
CA ILE A 9 -13.71 -2.36 9.09
C ILE A 9 -13.68 -1.69 10.46
N VAL A 10 -13.63 -0.35 10.50
CA VAL A 10 -13.58 0.43 11.75
C VAL A 10 -14.98 0.82 12.21
N ARG A 11 -15.89 1.14 11.28
CA ARG A 11 -17.19 1.74 11.59
C ARG A 11 -18.35 0.75 11.66
N LEU A 12 -18.22 -0.45 11.10
CA LEU A 12 -19.30 -1.43 11.04
C LEU A 12 -18.92 -2.69 11.82
N ASN A 13 -19.87 -3.20 12.62
CA ASN A 13 -19.71 -4.49 13.28
C ASN A 13 -19.53 -5.62 12.24
N PRO A 14 -18.62 -6.59 12.46
CA PRO A 14 -18.34 -7.66 11.50
C PRO A 14 -19.55 -8.50 11.10
N THR A 15 -20.56 -8.60 11.97
CA THR A 15 -21.78 -9.40 11.77
C THR A 15 -22.88 -8.67 11.00
N ARG A 16 -22.74 -7.35 10.77
CA ARG A 16 -23.76 -6.55 10.07
C ARG A 16 -23.58 -6.67 8.55
N LYS A 17 -24.69 -6.87 7.84
CA LYS A 17 -24.72 -6.90 6.37
C LYS A 17 -24.40 -5.51 5.81
N PHE A 18 -23.79 -5.48 4.63
CA PHE A 18 -23.44 -4.27 3.88
C PHE A 18 -23.61 -4.51 2.39
N ALA A 19 -23.73 -3.44 1.61
CA ALA A 19 -23.80 -3.51 0.16
C ALA A 19 -22.49 -3.02 -0.49
N LEU A 20 -22.14 -3.61 -1.62
CA LEU A 20 -21.07 -3.11 -2.48
C LEU A 20 -21.68 -2.16 -3.52
N LEU A 21 -21.23 -0.91 -3.52
CA LEU A 21 -21.78 0.11 -4.43
C LEU A 21 -21.62 -0.29 -5.90
N GLY A 22 -20.52 -0.95 -6.27
CA GLY A 22 -20.31 -1.41 -7.64
C GLY A 22 -21.33 -2.47 -8.10
N HIS A 23 -21.81 -3.32 -7.19
CA HIS A 23 -22.85 -4.31 -7.47
C HIS A 23 -24.21 -3.63 -7.66
N LEU A 24 -24.59 -2.79 -6.70
CA LEU A 24 -25.83 -2.02 -6.77
C LEU A 24 -25.89 -1.15 -8.04
N ALA A 25 -24.79 -0.47 -8.37
CA ALA A 25 -24.68 0.34 -9.57
C ALA A 25 -24.93 -0.48 -10.86
N HIS A 26 -24.39 -1.70 -10.92
CA HIS A 26 -24.59 -2.59 -12.06
C HIS A 26 -26.05 -3.00 -12.22
N GLU A 27 -26.71 -3.37 -11.12
CA GLU A 27 -28.14 -3.73 -11.12
C GLU A 27 -29.05 -2.58 -11.58
N VAL A 28 -28.71 -1.34 -11.23
CA VAL A 28 -29.47 -0.14 -11.65
C VAL A 28 -29.07 0.40 -13.03
N GLY A 29 -28.30 -0.36 -13.81
CA GLY A 29 -28.02 -0.07 -15.22
C GLY A 29 -26.64 0.51 -15.53
N TRP A 30 -25.69 0.50 -14.59
CA TRP A 30 -24.30 0.85 -14.88
C TRP A 30 -23.64 -0.24 -15.74
N LYS A 31 -23.34 0.11 -17.00
CA LYS A 31 -22.88 -0.84 -18.03
C LYS A 31 -21.39 -1.18 -17.97
N TYR A 32 -20.58 -0.37 -17.28
CA TYR A 32 -19.12 -0.46 -17.36
C TYR A 32 -18.47 -1.38 -16.33
N ALA A 33 -19.25 -2.09 -15.51
CA ALA A 33 -18.73 -2.96 -14.44
C ALA A 33 -17.67 -3.96 -14.95
N ALA A 34 -17.95 -4.65 -16.06
CA ALA A 34 -17.01 -5.62 -16.65
C ALA A 34 -15.73 -4.97 -17.19
N ILE A 35 -15.85 -3.83 -17.89
CA ILE A 35 -14.69 -3.13 -18.46
C ILE A 35 -13.79 -2.62 -17.33
N THR A 36 -14.36 -2.01 -16.30
CA THR A 36 -13.60 -1.55 -15.12
C THR A 36 -12.89 -2.70 -14.43
N ALA A 37 -13.52 -3.87 -14.29
CA ALA A 37 -12.88 -5.05 -13.69
C ALA A 37 -11.64 -5.50 -14.48
N THR A 38 -11.73 -5.56 -15.82
CA THR A 38 -10.59 -5.95 -16.67
C THR A 38 -9.44 -4.93 -16.60
N LEU A 39 -9.75 -3.63 -16.51
CA LEU A 39 -8.75 -2.57 -16.39
C LEU A 39 -8.08 -2.56 -15.03
N GLU A 40 -8.84 -2.80 -13.96
CA GLU A 40 -8.31 -2.95 -12.61
C GLU A 40 -7.38 -4.15 -12.47
N GLU A 41 -7.67 -5.26 -13.16
CA GLU A 41 -6.78 -6.43 -13.14
C GLU A 41 -5.45 -6.15 -13.83
N LYS A 42 -5.48 -5.56 -15.03
CA LYS A 42 -4.27 -5.07 -15.72
C LYS A 42 -3.49 -4.07 -14.86
N ARG A 43 -4.17 -3.23 -14.09
CA ARG A 43 -3.54 -2.26 -13.17
C ARG A 43 -2.85 -2.97 -12.01
N LYS A 44 -3.48 -3.99 -11.42
CA LYS A 44 -2.90 -4.78 -10.32
C LYS A 44 -1.68 -5.57 -10.77
N GLU A 45 -1.68 -6.18 -11.95
CA GLU A 45 -0.52 -6.88 -12.52
C GLU A 45 0.69 -5.94 -12.65
N LYS A 46 0.48 -4.73 -13.18
CA LYS A 46 1.56 -3.72 -13.24
C LYS A 46 2.04 -3.30 -11.85
N ALA A 47 1.13 -3.21 -10.88
CA ALA A 47 1.45 -2.86 -9.51
C ALA A 47 2.25 -3.95 -8.79
N THR A 48 1.94 -5.23 -9.00
CA THR A 48 2.68 -6.36 -8.40
C THR A 48 4.10 -6.42 -8.94
N LEU A 49 4.30 -6.24 -10.26
CA LEU A 49 5.63 -6.15 -10.88
C LEU A 49 6.45 -4.99 -10.29
N ARG A 50 5.85 -3.80 -10.19
CA ARG A 50 6.50 -2.63 -9.60
C ARG A 50 6.86 -2.88 -8.13
N TYR A 51 5.96 -3.49 -7.35
CA TYR A 51 6.19 -3.76 -5.94
C TYR A 51 7.28 -4.82 -5.72
N GLY A 52 7.34 -5.84 -6.58
CA GLY A 52 8.43 -6.82 -6.60
C GLY A 52 9.79 -6.15 -6.80
N LYS A 53 9.93 -5.29 -7.81
CA LYS A 53 11.16 -4.50 -8.04
C LYS A 53 11.49 -3.63 -6.83
N LYS A 54 10.51 -2.92 -6.27
CA LYS A 54 10.69 -2.08 -5.07
C LYS A 54 11.21 -2.88 -3.87
N LYS A 55 10.67 -4.08 -3.62
CA LYS A 55 11.15 -4.97 -2.55
C LYS A 55 12.61 -5.35 -2.72
N CYS A 56 13.02 -5.71 -3.95
CA CYS A 56 14.42 -6.03 -4.24
C CYS A 56 15.35 -4.83 -3.96
N THR A 57 14.98 -3.64 -4.43
CA THR A 57 15.75 -2.41 -4.17
C THR A 57 15.84 -2.09 -2.67
N ILE A 58 14.75 -2.23 -1.92
CA ILE A 58 14.75 -2.03 -0.46
C ILE A 58 15.67 -3.04 0.23
N LYS A 59 15.70 -4.29 -0.22
CA LYS A 59 16.62 -5.29 0.33
C LYS A 59 18.08 -4.94 0.05
N LEU A 60 18.40 -4.52 -1.17
CA LEU A 60 19.76 -4.13 -1.56
C LEU A 60 20.25 -2.88 -0.83
N THR A 61 19.39 -1.88 -0.68
CA THR A 61 19.71 -0.65 0.08
C THR A 61 20.02 -0.95 1.54
N LYS A 62 19.25 -1.80 2.20
CA LYS A 62 19.56 -2.26 3.57
C LYS A 62 20.91 -2.99 3.68
N VAL A 63 21.25 -3.80 2.69
CA VAL A 63 22.56 -4.48 2.65
C VAL A 63 23.69 -3.46 2.46
N ALA A 64 23.49 -2.49 1.57
CA ALA A 64 24.47 -1.42 1.34
C ALA A 64 24.65 -0.54 2.60
N GLU A 65 23.57 -0.18 3.30
CA GLU A 65 23.61 0.55 4.56
C GLU A 65 24.45 -0.19 5.60
N LYS A 66 24.22 -1.51 5.77
CA LYS A 66 24.99 -2.34 6.70
C LYS A 66 26.47 -2.41 6.32
N ASN A 67 26.78 -2.52 5.02
CA ASN A 67 28.17 -2.60 4.56
C ASN A 67 28.94 -1.29 4.79
N VAL A 68 28.27 -0.15 4.86
CA VAL A 68 28.89 1.18 4.97
C VAL A 68 28.71 1.78 6.39
N GLU A 69 28.14 1.03 7.32
CA GLU A 69 27.77 1.45 8.68
C GLU A 69 28.89 2.22 9.41
N SER A 70 30.13 1.74 9.34
CA SER A 70 31.29 2.37 9.97
C SER A 70 31.57 3.79 9.45
N LYS A 71 31.29 4.08 8.17
CA LYS A 71 31.51 5.40 7.56
C LYS A 71 30.37 6.37 7.84
N ILE A 72 29.16 5.84 8.07
CA ILE A 72 27.96 6.66 8.29
C ILE A 72 27.58 6.82 9.76
N ALA A 73 28.23 6.09 10.68
CA ALA A 73 27.93 6.07 12.13
C ALA A 73 27.73 7.46 12.73
N LYS A 74 28.64 8.41 12.47
CA LYS A 74 28.55 9.79 12.97
C LYS A 74 27.22 10.48 12.60
N TYR A 75 26.72 10.24 11.39
CA TYR A 75 25.45 10.82 10.92
C TYR A 75 24.25 10.07 11.48
N THR A 76 24.36 8.74 11.58
CA THR A 76 23.33 7.89 12.17
C THR A 76 23.08 8.23 13.63
N ASP A 77 24.12 8.53 14.41
CA ASP A 77 24.01 8.90 15.83
C ASP A 77 23.23 10.22 16.01
N VAL A 78 23.49 11.21 15.15
CA VAL A 78 22.72 12.47 15.13
C VAL A 78 21.26 12.20 14.77
N LEU A 79 20.99 11.36 13.77
CA LEU A 79 19.62 11.01 13.36
C LEU A 79 18.85 10.25 14.47
N LYS A 80 19.55 9.40 15.23
CA LYS A 80 18.99 8.73 16.42
C LYS A 80 18.68 9.71 17.54
N GLN A 81 19.54 10.68 17.79
CA GLN A 81 19.30 11.74 18.79
C GLN A 81 18.00 12.50 18.52
N TYR A 82 17.66 12.74 17.25
CA TYR A 82 16.41 13.40 16.85
C TYR A 82 15.24 12.44 16.60
N GLY A 83 15.39 11.14 16.89
CA GLY A 83 14.33 10.14 16.75
C GLY A 83 13.89 9.84 15.32
N VAL A 84 14.70 10.21 14.31
CA VAL A 84 14.41 9.95 12.90
C VAL A 84 14.67 8.49 12.54
N LEU A 85 15.70 7.92 13.15
CA LEU A 85 16.02 6.50 13.10
C LEU A 85 15.83 5.93 14.50
N VAL A 86 15.10 4.81 14.57
CA VAL A 86 14.93 4.00 15.78
C VAL A 86 15.92 2.85 15.74
#